data_AF-A0A195D7Z7-F1
#
_entry.id   AF-A0A195D7Z7-F1
#
_cell.length_a   1.000
_cell.length_b   1.000
_cell.length_c   1.000
_cell.angle_alpha   90.00
_cell.angle_beta   90.00
_cell.angle_gamma   90.00
#
_symmetry.space_group_name_H-M   'P 1'
#
loop_
_entity.id
_entity.type
_entity.pdbx_description
1 polymer ?
#
loop_
_entity_poly.entity_id
_entity_poly.type
_entity_poly.pdbx_seq_one_letter_code
_entity_poly.pdbx_strand_id
1 'polypeptide(L)'
;MERAYLRLTSAYAIEKSACVAAARTKAATSNRLFFGPDGHVSKRYHRFLLDMSNESNKGPPSAITFGFSILTHFLLVAPVIYILVLAFGNYIFFSWHPICMSVGVGLLITEAVFSVSGEAYIAWKLPRRNRVTIHWILHTIGLTLIGIGFIIIIVNKVNYNRSHFATPHSQLGLTTIILSFLTATFGVLANNTVWIYPRIRPVIIKVAHACGGISVTILLLATLITGTYTHWWFNSGGTSTGRDLTFASLFFAGFFILLKPILGTISRCRVVFGPPSSDS
;
A
#
# COMPACT_ATOMS: atom_id res chain seq x y z
N MET A 1 -16.60 31.43 -39.30
CA MET A 1 -16.26 30.00 -39.06
C MET A 1 -14.84 29.65 -39.47
N GLU A 2 -14.39 30.05 -40.65
CA GLU A 2 -13.05 29.73 -41.21
C GLU A 2 -11.85 30.22 -40.37
N ARG A 3 -11.94 31.43 -39.77
CA ARG A 3 -10.89 31.97 -38.88
C ARG A 3 -10.74 31.22 -37.55
N ALA A 4 -11.79 30.55 -37.07
CA ALA A 4 -11.74 29.75 -35.85
C ALA A 4 -11.10 28.37 -36.14
N TYR A 5 -11.38 27.80 -37.31
CA TYR A 5 -10.80 26.54 -37.77
C TYR A 5 -9.28 26.65 -37.99
N LEU A 6 -8.82 27.74 -38.62
CA LEU A 6 -7.38 28.01 -38.81
C LEU A 6 -6.62 28.25 -37.48
N ARG A 7 -7.28 28.80 -36.46
CA ARG A 7 -6.68 28.97 -35.12
C ARG A 7 -6.57 27.64 -34.37
N LEU A 8 -7.53 26.74 -34.54
CA LEU A 8 -7.51 25.40 -33.94
C LEU A 8 -6.46 24.50 -34.60
N THR A 9 -6.30 24.53 -35.92
CA THR A 9 -5.25 23.76 -36.62
C THR A 9 -3.84 24.27 -36.33
N SER A 10 -3.67 25.59 -36.20
CA SER A 10 -2.42 26.21 -35.75
C SER A 10 -2.06 25.83 -34.30
N ALA A 11 -3.02 25.90 -33.38
CA ALA A 11 -2.83 25.50 -31.99
C ALA A 11 -2.45 24.01 -31.86
N TYR A 12 -3.12 23.14 -32.64
CA TYR A 12 -2.83 21.71 -32.69
C TYR A 12 -1.43 21.41 -33.25
N ALA A 13 -0.98 22.15 -34.27
CA ALA A 13 0.35 21.99 -34.84
C ALA A 13 1.47 22.45 -33.87
N ILE A 14 1.22 23.50 -33.10
CA ILE A 14 2.14 24.00 -32.06
C ILE A 14 2.24 22.99 -30.91
N GLU A 15 1.10 22.45 -30.45
CA GLU A 15 1.06 21.47 -29.37
C GLU A 15 1.74 20.14 -29.76
N LYS A 16 1.54 19.68 -31.00
CA LYS A 16 2.23 18.50 -31.53
C LYS A 16 3.73 18.72 -31.65
N SER A 17 4.16 19.90 -32.07
CA SER A 17 5.58 20.29 -32.15
C SER A 17 6.22 20.38 -30.75
N ALA A 18 5.50 20.91 -29.76
CA ALA A 18 5.93 20.95 -28.37
C ALA A 18 6.02 19.54 -27.75
N CYS A 19 5.11 18.63 -28.09
CA CYS A 19 5.14 17.25 -27.65
C CYS A 19 6.33 16.47 -28.25
N VAL A 20 6.62 16.68 -29.54
CA VAL A 20 7.81 16.10 -30.21
C VAL A 20 9.10 16.69 -29.65
N ALA A 21 9.14 17.99 -29.36
CA ALA A 21 10.28 18.63 -28.69
C ALA A 21 10.47 18.06 -27.28
N ALA A 22 9.42 17.94 -26.47
CA ALA A 22 9.48 17.35 -25.14
C ALA A 22 9.90 15.86 -25.16
N ALA A 23 9.48 15.10 -26.17
CA ALA A 23 9.91 13.72 -26.38
C ALA A 23 11.40 13.64 -26.77
N ARG A 24 11.88 14.57 -27.63
CA ARG A 24 13.31 14.70 -27.97
C ARG A 24 14.16 15.15 -26.78
N THR A 25 13.67 16.05 -25.93
CA THR A 25 14.35 16.46 -24.70
C THR A 25 14.36 15.34 -23.65
N LYS A 26 13.29 14.54 -23.55
CA LYS A 26 13.28 13.31 -22.74
C LYS A 26 14.25 12.27 -23.29
N ALA A 27 14.32 12.08 -24.61
CA ALA A 27 15.27 11.15 -25.24
C ALA A 27 16.73 11.63 -25.12
N ALA A 28 17.00 12.93 -25.20
CA ALA A 28 18.33 13.51 -25.00
C ALA A 28 18.77 13.48 -23.53
N THR A 29 17.85 13.75 -22.60
CA THR A 29 18.07 13.58 -21.15
C THR A 29 18.24 12.09 -20.80
N SER A 30 17.52 11.20 -21.50
CA SER A 30 17.73 9.76 -21.43
C SER A 30 19.13 9.40 -21.95
N ASN A 31 19.56 9.87 -23.12
CA ASN A 31 20.92 9.59 -23.61
C ASN A 31 22.04 10.09 -22.67
N ARG A 32 21.87 11.24 -22.01
CA ARG A 32 22.80 11.73 -20.95
C ARG A 32 22.75 10.92 -19.65
N LEU A 33 21.67 10.19 -19.39
CA LEU A 33 21.57 9.23 -18.28
C LEU A 33 22.17 7.87 -18.64
N PHE A 34 22.30 7.56 -19.92
CA PHE A 34 22.79 6.28 -20.44
C PHE A 34 24.30 6.27 -20.62
N PHE A 35 24.89 7.38 -21.08
CA PHE A 35 26.33 7.55 -21.20
C PHE A 35 26.76 8.75 -20.36
N GLY A 36 27.64 8.52 -19.38
CA GLY A 36 28.39 9.62 -18.79
C GLY A 36 29.25 10.30 -19.86
N PRO A 37 29.77 11.53 -19.61
CA PRO A 37 30.66 12.22 -20.54
C PRO A 37 31.88 11.37 -20.98
N ASP A 38 32.19 10.32 -20.24
CA ASP A 38 33.35 9.44 -20.43
C ASP A 38 32.99 8.09 -21.08
N GLY A 39 31.76 7.92 -21.60
CA GLY A 39 31.28 6.66 -22.19
C GLY A 39 30.97 5.55 -21.16
N HIS A 40 31.18 5.81 -19.87
CA HIS A 40 30.87 4.86 -18.79
C HIS A 40 29.35 4.77 -18.54
N VAL A 41 28.84 3.54 -18.57
CA VAL A 41 27.46 3.22 -18.20
C VAL A 41 27.22 3.60 -16.73
N SER A 42 26.14 4.36 -16.46
CA SER A 42 25.77 4.76 -15.10
C SER A 42 25.66 3.55 -14.16
N LYS A 43 26.27 3.62 -12.96
CA LYS A 43 26.14 2.59 -11.90
C LYS A 43 24.68 2.21 -11.61
N ARG A 44 23.74 3.15 -11.82
CA ARG A 44 22.30 2.93 -11.67
C ARG A 44 21.74 2.01 -12.76
N TYR A 45 22.21 2.18 -14.01
CA TYR A 45 21.81 1.36 -15.14
C TYR A 45 22.39 -0.05 -15.05
N HIS A 46 23.67 -0.16 -14.70
CA HIS A 46 24.28 -1.47 -14.47
C HIS A 46 23.57 -2.25 -13.36
N ARG A 47 23.20 -1.59 -12.26
CA ARG A 47 22.39 -2.20 -11.20
C ARG A 47 20.98 -2.58 -11.68
N PHE A 48 20.38 -1.77 -12.55
CA PHE A 48 19.07 -2.05 -13.13
C PHE A 48 19.10 -3.30 -14.03
N LEU A 49 20.10 -3.43 -14.90
CA LEU A 49 20.27 -4.61 -15.75
C LEU A 49 20.52 -5.88 -14.93
N LEU A 50 21.34 -5.79 -13.87
CA LEU A 50 21.58 -6.91 -12.97
C LEU A 50 20.34 -7.35 -12.20
N ASP A 51 19.50 -6.40 -11.76
CA ASP A 51 18.23 -6.72 -11.08
C ASP A 51 17.27 -7.41 -12.06
N MET A 52 17.20 -6.95 -13.32
CA MET A 52 16.41 -7.60 -14.35
C MET A 52 16.90 -9.02 -14.67
N SER A 53 18.21 -9.24 -14.81
CA SER A 53 18.77 -10.56 -15.10
C SER A 53 18.56 -11.54 -13.94
N ASN A 54 18.78 -11.10 -12.70
CA ASN A 54 18.58 -11.94 -11.51
C ASN A 54 17.11 -12.29 -11.27
N GLU A 55 16.17 -11.37 -11.55
CA GLU A 55 14.74 -11.66 -11.43
C GLU A 55 14.27 -12.61 -12.55
N SER A 56 14.87 -12.56 -13.75
CA SER A 56 14.55 -13.48 -14.85
C SER A 56 15.02 -14.93 -14.64
N ASN A 57 16.05 -15.13 -13.81
CA ASN A 57 16.62 -16.45 -13.50
C ASN A 57 15.97 -17.15 -12.29
N LYS A 58 14.87 -16.62 -11.75
CA LYS A 58 14.17 -17.26 -10.63
C LYS A 58 13.42 -18.50 -11.10
N GLY A 59 13.81 -19.66 -10.56
CA GLY A 59 13.03 -20.88 -10.66
C GLY A 59 11.60 -20.69 -10.12
N PRO A 60 10.65 -21.55 -10.54
CA PRO A 60 9.27 -21.45 -10.09
C PRO A 60 9.19 -21.57 -8.56
N PRO A 61 8.25 -20.84 -7.91
CA PRO A 61 8.06 -20.96 -6.48
C PRO A 61 7.66 -22.40 -6.11
N SER A 62 8.10 -22.86 -4.94
CA SER A 62 7.71 -24.18 -4.45
C SER A 62 6.18 -24.29 -4.30
N ALA A 63 5.63 -25.49 -4.51
CA ALA A 63 4.20 -25.73 -4.35
C ALA A 63 3.68 -25.32 -2.95
N ILE A 64 4.52 -25.48 -1.92
CA ILE A 64 4.23 -25.07 -0.55
C ILE A 64 4.05 -23.54 -0.47
N THR A 65 4.98 -22.76 -1.02
CA THR A 65 4.90 -21.29 -1.01
C THR A 65 3.69 -20.77 -1.78
N PHE A 66 3.34 -21.43 -2.88
CA PHE A 66 2.16 -21.12 -3.66
C PHE A 66 0.87 -21.42 -2.88
N GLY A 67 0.80 -22.58 -2.21
CA GLY A 67 -0.31 -22.95 -1.33
C GLY A 67 -0.54 -21.96 -0.19
N PHE A 68 0.54 -21.52 0.48
CA PHE A 68 0.44 -20.47 1.51
C PHE A 68 -0.07 -19.13 0.94
N SER A 69 0.27 -18.80 -0.31
CA SER A 69 -0.19 -17.55 -0.93
C SER A 69 -1.69 -17.60 -1.22
N ILE A 70 -2.17 -18.71 -1.80
CA ILE A 70 -3.61 -18.93 -2.01
C ILE A 70 -4.37 -18.88 -0.68
N LEU A 71 -3.86 -19.57 0.34
CA LEU A 71 -4.48 -19.57 1.66
C LEU A 71 -4.57 -18.15 2.23
N THR A 72 -3.48 -17.37 2.13
CA THR A 72 -3.46 -15.99 2.62
C THR A 72 -4.46 -15.12 1.88
N HIS A 73 -4.56 -15.22 0.54
CA HIS A 73 -5.59 -14.50 -0.22
C HIS A 73 -7.00 -14.89 0.20
N PHE A 74 -7.27 -16.19 0.38
CA PHE A 74 -8.57 -16.65 0.86
C PHE A 74 -8.92 -16.06 2.23
N LEU A 75 -7.96 -16.08 3.18
CA LEU A 75 -8.13 -15.51 4.51
C LEU A 75 -8.29 -13.99 4.53
N LEU A 76 -7.82 -13.28 3.50
CA LEU A 76 -8.02 -11.83 3.34
C LEU A 76 -9.38 -11.51 2.68
N VAL A 77 -9.72 -12.22 1.60
CA VAL A 77 -10.88 -11.90 0.76
C VAL A 77 -12.20 -12.36 1.41
N ALA A 78 -12.24 -13.56 1.99
CA ALA A 78 -13.45 -14.12 2.59
C ALA A 78 -14.11 -13.20 3.66
N PRO A 79 -13.38 -12.67 4.67
CA PRO A 79 -13.98 -11.77 5.65
C PRO A 79 -14.46 -10.45 5.04
N VAL A 80 -13.78 -9.93 4.01
CA VAL A 80 -14.20 -8.70 3.31
C VAL A 80 -15.52 -8.95 2.60
N ILE A 81 -15.65 -10.03 1.83
CA ILE A 81 -16.90 -10.39 1.16
C ILE A 81 -18.04 -10.52 2.17
N TYR A 82 -17.78 -11.18 3.30
CA TYR A 82 -18.80 -11.36 4.33
C TYR A 82 -19.26 -10.03 4.95
N ILE A 83 -18.32 -9.12 5.30
CA ILE A 83 -18.65 -7.77 5.78
C ILE A 83 -19.48 -7.01 4.74
N LEU A 84 -19.13 -7.11 3.46
CA LEU A 84 -19.87 -6.47 2.37
C LEU A 84 -21.30 -7.01 2.26
N VAL A 85 -21.49 -8.33 2.33
CA VAL A 85 -22.83 -8.94 2.32
C VAL A 85 -23.70 -8.40 3.46
N LEU A 86 -23.16 -8.31 4.68
CA LEU A 86 -23.88 -7.72 5.82
C LEU A 86 -24.20 -6.24 5.59
N ALA A 87 -23.25 -5.47 5.08
CA ALA A 87 -23.42 -4.03 4.85
C ALA A 87 -24.43 -3.71 3.74
N PHE A 88 -24.46 -4.51 2.67
CA PHE A 88 -25.44 -4.36 1.59
C PHE A 88 -26.80 -4.94 1.94
N GLY A 89 -26.88 -5.97 2.79
CA GLY A 89 -28.15 -6.53 3.27
C GLY A 89 -29.00 -5.55 4.08
N ASN A 90 -28.35 -4.62 4.79
CA ASN A 90 -29.00 -3.55 5.55
C ASN A 90 -28.47 -2.19 5.09
N TYR A 91 -28.78 -1.84 3.84
CA TYR A 91 -28.20 -0.67 3.18
C TYR A 91 -28.79 0.65 3.71
N ILE A 92 -27.97 1.40 4.44
CA ILE A 92 -28.24 2.77 4.92
C ILE A 92 -26.99 3.64 4.71
N PHE A 93 -27.08 4.95 4.92
CA PHE A 93 -25.93 5.86 4.76
C PHE A 93 -24.71 5.42 5.59
N PHE A 94 -24.94 4.94 6.82
CA PHE A 94 -23.88 4.38 7.67
C PHE A 94 -23.17 3.19 7.00
N SER A 95 -23.86 2.35 6.22
CA SER A 95 -23.31 1.11 5.65
C SER A 95 -22.13 1.35 4.72
N TRP A 96 -22.00 2.55 4.14
CA TRP A 96 -20.82 2.92 3.38
C TRP A 96 -19.54 2.99 4.23
N HIS A 97 -19.64 3.27 5.53
CA HIS A 97 -18.48 3.24 6.43
C HIS A 97 -17.83 1.84 6.49
N PRO A 98 -18.53 0.77 6.91
CA PRO A 98 -17.94 -0.58 6.93
C PRO A 98 -17.60 -1.10 5.52
N ILE A 99 -18.30 -0.69 4.45
CA ILE A 99 -17.92 -1.01 3.06
C ILE A 99 -16.55 -0.41 2.74
N CYS A 100 -16.39 0.90 2.90
CA CYS A 100 -15.14 1.60 2.60
C CYS A 100 -13.99 1.10 3.49
N MET A 101 -14.24 0.85 4.78
CA MET A 101 -13.22 0.35 5.70
C MET A 101 -12.79 -1.09 5.36
N SER A 102 -13.73 -1.99 5.04
CA SER A 102 -13.40 -3.38 4.69
C SER A 102 -12.67 -3.50 3.35
N VAL A 103 -13.11 -2.78 2.31
CA VAL A 103 -12.40 -2.77 1.02
C VAL A 103 -11.06 -2.03 1.14
N GLY A 104 -11.05 -0.87 1.79
CA GLY A 104 -9.82 -0.09 1.96
C GLY A 104 -8.77 -0.86 2.76
N VAL A 105 -9.11 -1.28 3.98
CA VAL A 105 -8.16 -1.95 4.89
C VAL A 105 -8.02 -3.43 4.57
N GLY A 106 -9.12 -4.17 4.61
CA GLY A 106 -9.11 -5.64 4.56
C GLY A 106 -8.68 -6.21 3.21
N LEU A 107 -8.88 -5.47 2.12
CA LEU A 107 -8.46 -5.86 0.78
C LEU A 107 -7.28 -5.03 0.27
N LEU A 108 -7.42 -3.72 0.07
CA LEU A 108 -6.41 -2.94 -0.65
C LEU A 108 -5.10 -2.77 0.15
N ILE A 109 -5.18 -2.39 1.43
CA ILE A 109 -3.98 -2.20 2.27
C ILE A 109 -3.25 -3.53 2.52
N THR A 110 -3.98 -4.60 2.84
CA THR A 110 -3.39 -5.92 3.11
C THR A 110 -2.75 -6.52 1.85
N GLU A 111 -3.38 -6.41 0.69
CA GLU A 111 -2.80 -6.83 -0.60
C GLU A 111 -1.61 -5.95 -1.00
N ALA A 112 -1.63 -4.64 -0.69
CA ALA A 112 -0.49 -3.76 -0.88
C ALA A 112 0.74 -4.25 -0.10
N VAL A 113 0.55 -4.64 1.17
CA VAL A 113 1.62 -5.23 1.99
C VAL A 113 2.05 -6.58 1.42
N PHE A 114 1.09 -7.44 1.07
CA PHE A 114 1.36 -8.80 0.63
C PHE A 114 2.13 -8.87 -0.72
N SER A 115 1.81 -7.96 -1.64
CA SER A 115 2.49 -7.82 -2.94
C SER A 115 4.00 -7.54 -2.82
N VAL A 116 4.43 -6.92 -1.71
CA VAL A 116 5.83 -6.59 -1.44
C VAL A 116 6.47 -7.57 -0.48
N SER A 117 5.69 -8.14 0.43
CA SER A 117 6.17 -9.03 1.48
C SER A 117 6.43 -10.44 1.01
N GLY A 118 5.71 -10.95 0.01
CA GLY A 118 6.11 -12.15 -0.71
C GLY A 118 4.98 -13.10 -1.09
N GLU A 119 3.94 -12.55 -1.72
CA GLU A 119 3.04 -13.33 -2.58
C GLU A 119 3.87 -14.06 -3.65
N ALA A 120 3.72 -15.39 -3.71
CA ALA A 120 4.60 -16.27 -4.45
C ALA A 120 4.61 -15.97 -5.95
N TYR A 121 3.44 -15.73 -6.54
CA TYR A 121 3.30 -15.55 -7.98
C TYR A 121 3.84 -14.20 -8.45
N ILE A 122 3.45 -13.11 -7.80
CA ILE A 122 3.87 -11.73 -8.05
C ILE A 122 5.37 -11.59 -7.79
N ALA A 123 5.91 -12.21 -6.73
CA ALA A 123 7.35 -12.17 -6.43
C ALA A 123 8.19 -12.93 -7.47
N TRP A 124 7.61 -13.94 -8.12
CA TRP A 124 8.24 -14.68 -9.20
C TRP A 124 8.15 -13.94 -10.55
N LYS A 125 6.99 -13.38 -10.87
CA LYS A 125 6.73 -12.76 -12.19
C LYS A 125 7.21 -11.32 -12.33
N LEU A 126 7.18 -10.53 -11.26
CA LEU A 126 7.42 -9.09 -11.34
C LEU A 126 8.70 -8.69 -10.59
N PRO A 127 9.53 -7.80 -11.16
CA PRO A 127 10.71 -7.29 -10.48
C PRO A 127 10.32 -6.42 -9.27
N ARG A 128 11.25 -6.27 -8.32
CA ARG A 128 11.00 -5.54 -7.06
C ARG A 128 10.43 -4.14 -7.27
N ARG A 129 10.91 -3.42 -8.29
CA ARG A 129 10.44 -2.08 -8.64
C ARG A 129 8.93 -2.06 -8.93
N ASN A 130 8.44 -3.01 -9.72
CA ASN A 130 7.03 -3.07 -10.09
C ASN A 130 6.17 -3.43 -8.87
N ARG A 131 6.67 -4.30 -7.98
CA ARG A 131 5.98 -4.62 -6.71
C ARG A 131 5.86 -3.39 -5.81
N VAL A 132 6.92 -2.58 -5.73
CA VAL A 132 6.87 -1.29 -5.02
C VAL A 132 5.88 -0.32 -5.67
N THR A 133 5.75 -0.33 -7.01
CA THR A 133 4.74 0.45 -7.71
C THR A 133 3.32 0.03 -7.35
N ILE A 134 3.02 -1.28 -7.39
CA ILE A 134 1.72 -1.83 -6.98
C ILE A 134 1.41 -1.45 -5.53
N HIS A 135 2.39 -1.58 -4.64
CA HIS A 135 2.26 -1.25 -3.23
C HIS A 135 1.78 0.18 -2.97
N TRP A 136 2.46 1.19 -3.53
CA TRP A 136 2.04 2.57 -3.26
C TRP A 136 0.71 2.90 -3.94
N ILE A 137 0.41 2.34 -5.12
CA ILE A 137 -0.88 2.54 -5.80
C ILE A 137 -2.02 1.98 -4.95
N LEU A 138 -1.90 0.72 -4.50
CA LEU A 138 -2.92 0.08 -3.66
C LEU A 138 -3.07 0.82 -2.32
N HIS A 139 -1.97 1.27 -1.71
CA HIS A 139 -2.05 2.10 -0.51
C HIS A 139 -2.75 3.44 -0.77
N THR A 140 -2.49 4.11 -1.89
CA THR A 140 -3.17 5.37 -2.23
C THR A 140 -4.67 5.16 -2.36
N ILE A 141 -5.11 4.15 -3.13
CA ILE A 141 -6.54 3.85 -3.31
C ILE A 141 -7.17 3.44 -1.97
N GLY A 142 -6.50 2.58 -1.20
CA GLY A 142 -6.96 2.13 0.11
C GLY A 142 -7.12 3.27 1.11
N LEU A 143 -6.13 4.17 1.20
CA LEU A 143 -6.20 5.36 2.07
C LEU A 143 -7.27 6.35 1.63
N THR A 144 -7.52 6.49 0.33
CA THR A 144 -8.65 7.29 -0.17
C THR A 144 -9.99 6.69 0.28
N LEU A 145 -10.19 5.37 0.15
CA LEU A 145 -11.42 4.72 0.65
C LEU A 145 -11.57 4.87 2.16
N ILE A 146 -10.50 4.70 2.93
CA ILE A 146 -10.52 4.92 4.39
C ILE A 146 -10.93 6.36 4.71
N GLY A 147 -10.38 7.34 3.99
CA GLY A 147 -10.77 8.75 4.14
C GLY A 147 -12.25 9.00 3.85
N ILE A 148 -12.77 8.43 2.76
CA ILE A 148 -14.20 8.51 2.41
C ILE A 148 -15.06 7.87 3.51
N GLY A 149 -14.74 6.65 3.92
CA GLY A 149 -15.45 5.95 5.00
C GLY A 149 -15.41 6.71 6.32
N PHE A 150 -14.31 7.40 6.62
CA PHE A 150 -14.18 8.25 7.79
C PHE A 150 -15.07 9.49 7.72
N ILE A 151 -15.10 10.19 6.58
CA ILE A 151 -15.98 11.35 6.37
C ILE A 151 -17.45 10.92 6.52
N ILE A 152 -17.84 9.78 5.94
CA ILE A 152 -19.21 9.25 6.03
C ILE A 152 -19.64 9.03 7.48
N ILE A 153 -18.81 8.40 8.32
CA ILE A 153 -19.18 8.18 9.72
C ILE A 153 -19.27 9.48 10.52
N ILE A 154 -18.43 10.47 10.21
CA ILE A 154 -18.51 11.79 10.84
C ILE A 154 -19.81 12.49 10.45
N VAL A 155 -20.12 12.57 9.15
CA VAL A 155 -21.37 13.18 8.64
C VAL A 155 -22.59 12.47 9.21
N ASN A 156 -22.58 11.13 9.25
CA ASN A 156 -23.66 10.36 9.85
C ASN A 156 -23.86 10.73 11.32
N LYS A 157 -22.79 10.83 12.11
CA LYS A 157 -22.89 11.22 13.53
C LYS A 157 -23.41 12.64 13.72
N VAL A 158 -22.98 13.59 12.88
CA VAL A 158 -23.50 14.96 12.90
C VAL A 158 -25.00 14.99 12.61
N ASN A 159 -25.45 14.31 11.55
CA ASN A 159 -26.85 14.29 11.14
C ASN A 159 -27.79 13.70 12.21
N TYR A 160 -27.29 12.78 13.03
CA TYR A 160 -28.06 12.14 14.12
C TYR A 160 -27.69 12.64 15.52
N ASN A 161 -26.94 13.75 15.61
CA ASN A 161 -26.48 14.37 16.86
C ASN A 161 -25.87 13.37 17.88
N ARG A 162 -25.02 12.47 17.39
CA ARG A 162 -24.36 11.41 18.19
C ARG A 162 -22.98 11.85 18.63
N SER A 163 -22.54 11.37 19.80
CA SER A 163 -21.19 11.62 20.28
C SER A 163 -20.10 11.10 19.33
N HIS A 164 -19.04 11.87 19.17
CA HIS A 164 -17.87 11.52 18.36
C HIS A 164 -16.80 10.88 19.23
N PHE A 165 -16.07 9.90 18.68
CA PHE A 165 -14.91 9.27 19.33
C PHE A 165 -15.14 8.71 20.75
N ALA A 166 -16.39 8.34 21.07
CA ALA A 166 -16.79 7.89 22.41
C ALA A 166 -16.58 6.38 22.66
N THR A 167 -16.21 5.61 21.64
CA THR A 167 -16.02 4.15 21.73
C THR A 167 -14.55 3.78 21.52
N PRO A 168 -14.08 2.65 22.10
CA PRO A 168 -12.73 2.15 21.86
C PRO A 168 -12.43 1.99 20.36
N HIS A 169 -13.38 1.45 19.59
CA HIS A 169 -13.26 1.33 18.13
C HIS A 169 -13.03 2.68 17.45
N SER A 170 -13.81 3.71 17.79
CA SER A 170 -13.66 5.04 17.18
C SER A 170 -12.37 5.76 17.56
N GLN A 171 -11.85 5.55 18.77
CA GLN A 171 -10.57 6.11 19.22
C GLN A 171 -9.41 5.42 18.49
N LEU A 172 -9.40 4.08 18.50
CA LEU A 172 -8.41 3.27 17.78
C LEU A 172 -8.41 3.58 16.28
N GLY A 173 -9.58 3.70 15.67
CA GLY A 173 -9.72 4.03 14.25
C GLY A 173 -9.15 5.40 13.90
N LEU A 174 -9.44 6.44 14.68
CA LEU A 174 -8.87 7.77 14.44
C LEU A 174 -7.34 7.77 14.57
N THR A 175 -6.81 7.19 15.65
CA THR A 175 -5.36 7.07 15.88
C THR A 175 -4.69 6.35 14.70
N THR A 176 -5.29 5.25 14.25
CA THR A 176 -4.73 4.45 13.17
C THR A 176 -4.75 5.18 11.83
N ILE A 177 -5.82 5.93 11.53
CA ILE A 177 -5.89 6.75 10.32
C ILE A 177 -4.75 7.79 10.31
N ILE A 178 -4.55 8.52 11.42
CA ILE A 178 -3.48 9.53 11.53
C ILE A 178 -2.11 8.88 11.32
N LEU A 179 -1.84 7.77 12.00
CA LEU A 179 -0.57 7.03 11.87
C LEU A 179 -0.36 6.46 10.46
N SER A 180 -1.44 6.13 9.75
CA SER A 180 -1.38 5.65 8.36
C SER A 180 -0.89 6.73 7.40
N PHE A 181 -1.40 7.95 7.51
CA PHE A 181 -0.93 9.09 6.71
C PHE A 181 0.53 9.46 7.03
N LEU A 182 0.92 9.41 8.31
CA LEU A 182 2.31 9.61 8.71
C LEU A 182 3.22 8.54 8.10
N THR A 183 2.85 7.26 8.20
CA THR A 183 3.61 6.13 7.65
C THR A 183 3.71 6.18 6.12
N ALA A 184 2.64 6.60 5.44
CA ALA A 184 2.63 6.82 4.00
C ALA A 184 3.63 7.92 3.60
N THR A 185 3.73 8.99 4.39
CA THR A 185 4.72 10.07 4.18
C THR A 185 6.15 9.54 4.26
N PHE A 186 6.46 8.70 5.26
CA PHE A 186 7.75 7.99 5.32
C PHE A 186 7.97 7.07 4.12
N GLY A 187 6.93 6.45 3.58
CA GLY A 187 6.99 5.63 2.36
C GLY A 187 7.38 6.43 1.13
N VAL A 188 6.80 7.62 0.95
CA VAL A 188 7.16 8.55 -0.13
C VAL A 188 8.63 8.97 0.00
N LEU A 189 9.09 9.31 1.20
CA LEU A 189 10.49 9.67 1.46
C LEU A 189 11.44 8.48 1.22
N ALA A 190 11.03 7.27 1.62
CA ALA A 190 11.80 6.04 1.43
C ALA A 190 11.95 5.66 -0.05
N ASN A 191 10.99 6.04 -0.89
CA ASN A 191 11.05 5.85 -2.35
C ASN A 191 11.84 6.97 -3.05
N ASN A 192 11.89 8.17 -2.46
CA ASN A 192 12.53 9.37 -3.02
C ASN A 192 13.73 9.83 -2.16
N THR A 193 14.63 8.91 -1.83
CA THR A 193 15.72 9.16 -0.86
C THR A 193 16.71 10.26 -1.27
N VAL A 194 16.70 10.69 -2.54
CA VAL A 194 17.51 11.81 -3.03
C VAL A 194 17.10 13.14 -2.37
N TRP A 195 15.84 13.30 -1.97
CA TRP A 195 15.33 14.54 -1.37
C TRP A 195 15.88 14.84 0.03
N ILE A 196 16.33 13.80 0.73
CA ILE A 196 16.76 13.87 2.14
C ILE A 196 18.26 13.63 2.31
N TYR A 197 18.94 13.17 1.26
CA TYR A 197 20.37 13.00 1.24
C TYR A 197 21.06 14.36 1.02
N PRO A 198 22.19 14.68 1.68
CA PRO A 198 22.97 13.85 2.60
C PRO A 198 22.56 13.94 4.08
N ARG A 199 21.58 14.78 4.44
CA ARG A 199 21.22 15.08 5.84
C ARG A 199 20.82 13.84 6.64
N ILE A 200 20.10 12.90 6.02
CA ILE A 200 19.65 11.66 6.66
C ILE A 200 20.08 10.46 5.82
N ARG A 201 20.64 9.44 6.48
CA ARG A 201 21.00 8.18 5.82
C ARG A 201 19.72 7.50 5.27
N PRO A 202 19.63 7.20 3.96
CA PRO A 202 18.45 6.59 3.35
C PRO A 202 17.95 5.29 4.02
N VAL A 203 18.86 4.54 4.64
CA VAL A 203 18.53 3.32 5.37
C VAL A 203 17.63 3.57 6.58
N ILE A 204 17.82 4.69 7.29
CA ILE A 204 17.04 5.02 8.49
C ILE A 204 15.57 5.23 8.12
N ILE A 205 15.30 5.99 7.05
CA ILE A 205 13.93 6.25 6.59
C ILE A 205 13.25 4.96 6.10
N LYS A 206 13.99 4.07 5.43
CA LYS A 206 13.45 2.76 5.02
C LYS A 206 13.11 1.86 6.20
N VAL A 207 13.92 1.87 7.26
CA VAL A 207 13.65 1.14 8.50
C VAL A 207 12.46 1.76 9.23
N ALA A 208 12.41 3.09 9.36
CA ALA A 208 11.30 3.80 9.98
C ALA A 208 9.96 3.53 9.27
N HIS A 209 9.93 3.60 7.94
CA HIS A 209 8.75 3.24 7.16
C HIS A 209 8.35 1.77 7.36
N ALA A 210 9.31 0.84 7.40
CA ALA A 210 9.02 -0.57 7.62
C ALA A 210 8.43 -0.84 9.01
N CYS A 211 9.05 -0.28 10.08
CA CYS A 211 8.52 -0.38 11.44
C CYS A 211 7.13 0.25 11.54
N GLY A 212 6.96 1.47 11.04
CA GLY A 212 5.67 2.17 11.03
C GLY A 212 4.60 1.40 10.24
N GLY A 213 4.95 0.85 9.08
CA GLY A 213 4.08 0.04 8.23
C GLY A 213 3.59 -1.22 8.92
N ILE A 214 4.48 -1.94 9.62
CA ILE A 214 4.10 -3.13 10.41
C ILE A 214 3.13 -2.72 11.52
N SER A 215 3.48 -1.71 12.32
CA SER A 215 2.64 -1.26 13.44
C SER A 215 1.25 -0.80 12.96
N VAL A 216 1.19 0.03 11.91
CA VAL A 216 -0.06 0.52 11.33
C VAL A 216 -0.89 -0.62 10.75
N THR A 217 -0.29 -1.60 10.08
CA THR A 217 -1.04 -2.75 9.53
C THR A 217 -1.73 -3.54 10.65
N ILE A 218 -1.02 -3.78 11.76
CA ILE A 218 -1.60 -4.44 12.96
C ILE A 218 -2.76 -3.61 13.51
N LEU A 219 -2.57 -2.30 13.68
CA LEU A 219 -3.60 -1.40 14.20
C LEU A 219 -4.82 -1.29 13.27
N LEU A 220 -4.62 -1.31 11.95
CA LEU A 220 -5.70 -1.28 10.96
C LEU A 220 -6.52 -2.57 11.01
N LEU A 221 -5.88 -3.74 11.05
CA LEU A 221 -6.56 -5.02 11.21
C LEU A 221 -7.30 -5.10 12.57
N ALA A 222 -6.67 -4.64 13.65
CA ALA A 222 -7.30 -4.56 14.96
C ALA A 222 -8.51 -3.60 14.97
N THR A 223 -8.44 -2.47 14.25
CA THR A 223 -9.56 -1.55 14.07
C THR A 223 -10.70 -2.22 13.30
N LEU A 224 -10.39 -2.96 12.23
CA LEU A 224 -11.39 -3.68 11.45
C LEU A 224 -12.11 -4.73 12.30
N ILE A 225 -11.34 -5.49 13.08
CA ILE A 225 -11.84 -6.49 14.02
C ILE A 225 -12.72 -5.82 15.08
N THR A 226 -12.26 -4.79 15.77
CA THR A 226 -13.08 -4.12 16.81
C THR A 226 -14.38 -3.53 16.25
N GLY A 227 -14.42 -3.17 14.97
CA GLY A 227 -15.64 -2.75 14.28
C GLY A 227 -16.74 -3.82 14.29
N THR A 228 -16.38 -5.10 14.19
CA THR A 228 -17.32 -6.23 14.22
C THR A 228 -17.88 -6.50 15.63
N TYR A 229 -17.29 -5.92 16.67
CA TYR A 229 -17.80 -5.98 18.04
C TYR A 229 -18.73 -4.80 18.39
N THR A 230 -18.96 -3.88 17.45
CA THR A 230 -19.95 -2.81 17.65
C THR A 230 -21.37 -3.31 17.41
N HIS A 231 -22.37 -2.56 17.88
CA HIS A 231 -23.79 -2.89 17.67
C HIS A 231 -24.18 -3.02 16.19
N TRP A 232 -23.43 -2.40 15.26
CA TRP A 232 -23.70 -2.50 13.83
C TRP A 232 -23.70 -3.95 13.32
N TRP A 233 -22.84 -4.82 13.87
CA TRP A 233 -22.68 -6.19 13.38
C TRP A 233 -23.99 -6.99 13.46
N PHE A 234 -24.56 -7.11 14.66
CA PHE A 234 -25.80 -7.84 14.88
C PHE A 234 -27.00 -7.13 14.25
N ASN A 235 -27.02 -5.79 14.27
CA ASN A 235 -28.07 -5.02 13.60
C ASN A 235 -28.07 -5.24 12.07
N SER A 236 -26.94 -5.64 11.50
CA SER A 236 -26.80 -5.94 10.07
C SER A 236 -27.04 -7.42 9.73
N GLY A 237 -27.48 -8.23 10.71
CA GLY A 237 -27.70 -9.67 10.54
C GLY A 237 -26.46 -10.55 10.75
N GLY A 238 -25.36 -9.98 11.25
CA GLY A 238 -24.15 -10.73 11.58
C GLY A 238 -24.37 -11.66 12.78
N THR A 239 -23.76 -12.85 12.73
CA THR A 239 -23.82 -13.84 13.82
C THR A 239 -22.54 -13.84 14.66
N SER A 240 -22.58 -14.44 15.86
CA SER A 240 -21.39 -14.65 16.69
C SER A 240 -20.36 -15.52 15.96
N THR A 241 -20.80 -16.64 15.38
CA THR A 241 -19.93 -17.53 14.60
C THR A 241 -19.28 -16.80 13.43
N GLY A 242 -20.04 -15.99 12.69
CA GLY A 242 -19.50 -15.20 11.58
C GLY A 242 -18.43 -14.22 12.05
N ARG A 243 -18.63 -13.59 13.21
CA ARG A 243 -17.65 -12.66 13.80
C ARG A 243 -16.37 -13.37 14.20
N ASP A 244 -16.48 -14.53 14.84
CA ASP A 244 -15.34 -15.32 15.31
C ASP A 244 -14.51 -15.84 14.12
N LEU A 245 -15.18 -16.25 13.03
CA LEU A 245 -14.52 -16.61 11.77
C LEU A 245 -13.83 -15.41 11.13
N THR A 246 -14.48 -14.23 11.10
CA THR A 246 -13.85 -12.99 10.60
C THR A 246 -12.61 -12.63 11.44
N PHE A 247 -12.70 -12.72 12.76
CA PHE A 247 -11.57 -12.50 13.67
C PHE A 247 -10.41 -13.45 13.34
N ALA A 248 -10.67 -14.76 13.34
CA ALA A 248 -9.65 -15.77 13.10
C ALA A 248 -8.98 -15.57 11.74
N SER A 249 -9.78 -15.33 10.70
CA SER A 249 -9.30 -15.10 9.33
C SER A 249 -8.34 -13.92 9.24
N LEU A 250 -8.74 -12.76 9.77
CA LEU A 250 -7.92 -11.54 9.73
C LEU A 250 -6.69 -11.64 10.62
N PHE A 251 -6.77 -12.34 11.75
CA PHE A 251 -5.64 -12.57 12.65
C PHE A 251 -4.55 -13.43 11.97
N PHE A 252 -4.92 -14.59 11.43
CA PHE A 252 -3.97 -15.48 10.76
C PHE A 252 -3.45 -14.88 9.46
N ALA A 253 -4.30 -14.20 8.67
CA ALA A 253 -3.84 -13.47 7.50
C ALA A 253 -2.84 -12.38 7.87
N GLY A 254 -3.14 -11.59 8.92
CA GLY A 254 -2.25 -10.57 9.46
C GLY A 254 -0.89 -11.14 9.86
N PHE A 255 -0.86 -12.29 10.53
CA PHE A 255 0.37 -12.99 10.86
C PHE A 255 1.17 -13.38 9.62
N PHE A 256 0.52 -13.99 8.61
CA PHE A 256 1.20 -14.43 7.39
C PHE A 256 1.76 -13.27 6.55
N ILE A 257 0.99 -12.18 6.36
CA ILE A 257 1.47 -11.05 5.56
C ILE A 257 2.61 -10.28 6.24
N LEU A 258 2.68 -10.31 7.58
CA LEU A 258 3.67 -9.58 8.39
C LEU A 258 4.90 -10.39 8.75
N LEU A 259 4.91 -11.72 8.58
CA LEU A 259 6.06 -12.57 8.91
C LEU A 259 7.36 -12.12 8.21
N LYS A 260 7.35 -12.05 6.87
CA LYS A 260 8.52 -11.64 6.09
C LYS A 260 8.95 -10.18 6.36
N PRO A 261 8.03 -9.19 6.44
CA PRO A 261 8.37 -7.81 6.79
C PRO A 261 9.00 -7.67 8.16
N ILE A 262 8.49 -8.37 9.17
CA ILE A 262 9.05 -8.35 10.54
C ILE A 262 10.47 -8.88 10.52
N LEU A 263 10.71 -10.07 9.96
CA LEU A 263 12.04 -10.67 9.88
C LEU A 263 13.02 -9.77 9.11
N GLY A 264 12.59 -9.22 7.96
CA GLY A 264 13.40 -8.31 7.16
C GLY A 264 13.72 -6.99 7.87
N THR A 265 12.80 -6.49 8.69
CA THR A 265 13.00 -5.27 9.49
C THR A 265 13.96 -5.51 10.63
N ILE A 266 13.80 -6.61 11.38
CA ILE A 266 14.73 -7.01 12.46
C ILE A 266 16.15 -7.16 11.92
N SER A 267 16.31 -7.84 10.78
CA SER A 267 17.62 -7.99 10.13
C SER A 267 18.27 -6.63 9.80
N ARG A 268 17.51 -5.69 9.24
CA ARG A 268 18.02 -4.34 8.94
C ARG A 268 18.33 -3.52 10.18
N CYS A 269 17.49 -3.61 11.23
CA CYS A 269 17.75 -2.95 12.50
C CYS A 269 19.05 -3.45 13.13
N ARG A 270 19.32 -4.76 13.10
CA ARG A 270 20.58 -5.32 13.61
C ARG A 270 21.81 -4.82 12.86
N VAL A 271 21.71 -4.59 11.56
CA VAL A 271 22.83 -4.05 10.76
C VAL A 271 23.05 -2.55 11.01
N VAL A 272 21.98 -1.80 11.25
CA VAL A 272 22.07 -0.33 11.42
C VAL A 272 22.41 0.08 12.86
N PHE A 273 21.90 -0.66 13.85
CA PHE A 273 22.00 -0.34 15.27
C PHE A 273 22.77 -1.40 16.08
N GLY A 274 23.28 -2.44 15.43
CA GLY A 274 24.11 -3.44 16.10
C GLY A 274 25.41 -2.85 16.62
N PRO A 275 26.03 -3.49 17.63
CA PRO A 275 27.36 -3.10 18.06
C PRO A 275 28.34 -3.16 16.87
N PRO A 276 29.36 -2.28 16.83
CA PRO A 276 30.38 -2.33 15.80
C PRO A 276 30.98 -3.74 15.74
N SER A 277 31.19 -4.27 14.53
CA SER A 277 31.83 -5.57 14.35
C SER A 277 33.16 -5.57 15.07
N SER A 278 33.39 -6.57 15.92
CA SER A 278 34.65 -6.82 16.59
C SER A 278 35.64 -7.41 15.57
N ASP A 279 35.95 -6.67 14.53
CA ASP A 279 37.02 -7.00 13.60
C ASP A 279 38.18 -6.07 13.93
N SER A 280 39.13 -6.64 14.71
CA SER A 280 40.49 -6.15 14.94
C SER A 280 41.35 -6.30 13.69
#